data_AF-Q5FMC7-F1
#
_entry.id   AF-Q5FMC7-F1
#
_cell.length_a   1.000
_cell.length_b   1.000
_cell.length_c   1.000
_cell.angle_alpha   90.00
_cell.angle_beta   90.00
_cell.angle_gamma   90.00
#
_symmetry.space_group_name_H-M   'P 1'
#
loop_
_entity.id
_entity.type
_entity.pdbx_description
1 polymer ?
#
loop_
_entity_poly.entity_id
_entity_poly.type
_entity_poly.pdbx_seq_one_letter_code
_entity_poly.pdbx_strand_id
1 'polypeptide(L)' 'MKIAQRITGIAAIILWIASIAILVIAGMQHKLLGLLPIIAYNRPQNFVGWMVVLAVIFTGVRIFLNLFKGKE' A
#
# COMPACT_ATOMS: atom_id res chain seq x y z
N MET A 1 14.10 -8.87 -15.36
CA MET A 1 13.91 -7.91 -14.24
C MET A 1 13.00 -6.71 -14.55
N LYS A 2 12.98 -6.15 -15.79
CA LYS A 2 12.14 -4.96 -16.13
C LYS A 2 10.62 -5.18 -15.93
N ILE A 3 10.11 -6.37 -16.25
CA ILE A 3 8.67 -6.70 -16.13
C ILE A 3 8.23 -6.77 -14.67
N ALA A 4 8.99 -7.48 -13.82
CA ALA A 4 8.70 -7.58 -12.39
C ALA A 4 8.66 -6.19 -11.72
N GLN A 5 9.64 -5.31 -12.01
CA GLN A 5 9.64 -3.92 -11.53
C GLN A 5 8.38 -3.14 -11.94
N ARG A 6 7.95 -3.32 -13.20
CA ARG A 6 6.77 -2.65 -13.75
C ARG A 6 5.49 -3.14 -13.08
N ILE A 7 5.35 -4.45 -12.90
CA ILE A 7 4.21 -5.07 -12.21
C ILE A 7 4.16 -4.62 -10.75
N THR A 8 5.28 -4.67 -10.02
CA THR A 8 5.31 -4.23 -8.61
C THR A 8 4.98 -2.74 -8.47
N GLY A 9 5.40 -1.91 -9.42
CA GLY A 9 5.06 -0.49 -9.43
C GLY A 9 3.57 -0.23 -9.68
N ILE A 10 2.98 -0.91 -10.66
CA ILE A 10 1.56 -0.80 -10.95
C ILE A 10 0.73 -1.31 -9.76
N ALA A 11 1.10 -2.46 -9.17
CA ALA A 11 0.43 -3.01 -8.00
C ALA A 11 0.46 -2.05 -6.81
N ALA A 12 1.60 -1.41 -6.53
CA ALA A 12 1.72 -0.41 -5.48
C ALA A 12 0.78 0.78 -5.72
N ILE A 13 0.74 1.30 -6.95
CA ILE A 13 -0.15 2.42 -7.32
C ILE A 13 -1.61 2.04 -7.12
N ILE A 14 -2.03 0.85 -7.58
CA ILE A 14 -3.40 0.36 -7.42
C ILE A 14 -3.77 0.25 -5.93
N LEU A 15 -2.87 -0.30 -5.11
CA LEU A 15 -3.10 -0.44 -3.66
C LEU A 15 -3.24 0.91 -2.96
N TRP A 16 -2.43 1.91 -3.34
CA TRP A 16 -2.56 3.27 -2.83
C TRP A 16 -3.89 3.92 -3.23
N ILE A 17 -4.26 3.85 -4.52
CA ILE A 17 -5.52 4.39 -5.02
C ILE A 17 -6.70 3.74 -4.29
N ALA A 18 -6.70 2.41 -4.17
CA ALA A 18 -7.76 1.69 -3.50
C ALA A 18 -7.84 2.03 -2.01
N SER A 19 -6.70 2.18 -1.32
CA SER A 19 -6.67 2.60 0.08
C SER A 19 -7.26 4.00 0.28
N ILE A 20 -6.90 4.95 -0.59
CA ILE A 20 -7.44 6.31 -0.57
C ILE A 20 -8.96 6.29 -0.83
N ALA A 21 -9.41 5.54 -1.83
CA ALA A 21 -10.83 5.43 -2.15
C ALA A 21 -11.65 4.89 -0.96
N ILE A 22 -11.16 3.89 -0.24
CA ILE A 22 -11.85 3.34 0.94
C ILE A 22 -11.91 4.39 2.05
N LEU A 23 -10.84 5.14 2.29
CA LEU A 23 -10.83 6.21 3.29
C LEU A 23 -11.82 7.33 2.94
N VAL A 24 -11.89 7.73 1.66
CA VAL A 24 -12.84 8.75 1.18
C VAL A 24 -14.29 8.26 1.35
N ILE A 25 -14.60 7.04 0.92
CA ILE A 25 -15.95 6.46 1.07
C ILE A 25 -16.34 6.35 2.54
N ALA A 26 -15.45 5.88 3.40
CA ALA A 26 -15.71 5.79 4.83
C ALA A 26 -15.89 7.17 5.48
N GLY A 27 -15.23 8.20 4.97
CA GLY A 27 -15.43 9.57 5.39
C GLY A 27 -16.81 10.11 5.00
N MET A 28 -17.23 9.86 3.76
CA MET A 28 -18.59 10.21 3.31
C MET A 28 -19.68 9.48 4.10
N GLN A 29 -19.40 8.26 4.57
CA GLN A 29 -20.33 7.47 5.38
C GLN A 29 -20.25 7.77 6.89
N HIS A 30 -19.40 8.71 7.32
CA HIS A 30 -19.08 8.96 8.74
C HIS A 30 -18.61 7.71 9.51
N LYS A 31 -18.14 6.68 8.80
CA LYS A 31 -17.62 5.41 9.35
C LYS A 31 -16.09 5.38 9.44
N LEU A 32 -15.43 6.52 9.21
CA LEU A 32 -13.98 6.68 9.32
C LEU A 32 -13.42 6.14 10.63
N LEU A 33 -14.09 6.43 11.75
CA LEU A 33 -13.70 5.95 13.07
C LEU A 33 -13.79 4.43 13.21
N GLY A 34 -14.67 3.77 12.45
CA GLY A 34 -14.80 2.32 12.42
C GLY A 34 -13.70 1.60 11.63
N LEU A 35 -12.92 2.34 10.83
CA LEU A 35 -11.70 1.82 10.19
C LEU A 35 -10.46 1.99 11.07
N LEU A 36 -10.56 2.80 12.12
CA LEU A 36 -9.49 3.00 13.08
C LEU A 36 -9.56 1.96 14.21
N PRO A 37 -8.41 1.56 14.77
CA PRO A 37 -7.07 1.91 14.31
C PRO A 37 -6.70 1.15 13.02
N ILE A 38 -5.93 1.80 12.12
CA ILE A 38 -5.42 1.17 10.88
C ILE A 38 -4.16 0.33 11.20
N ILE A 39 -3.36 0.76 12.18
CA ILE A 39 -2.22 0.03 12.73
C ILE A 39 -2.29 0.16 14.25
N ALA A 40 -2.26 -0.96 14.97
CA ALA A 40 -2.22 -0.99 16.44
C ALA A 40 -1.45 -2.22 16.92
N TYR A 41 -0.75 -2.08 18.06
CA TYR A 41 0.06 -3.14 18.67
C TYR A 41 1.07 -3.77 17.69
N ASN A 42 1.69 -2.92 16.86
CA ASN A 42 2.63 -3.31 15.81
C ASN A 42 2.06 -4.31 14.78
N ARG A 43 0.75 -4.29 14.56
CA ARG A 43 0.05 -5.11 13.57
C ARG A 43 -0.90 -4.26 12.73
N PRO A 44 -0.98 -4.47 11.41
CA PRO A 44 -2.04 -3.91 10.59
C PRO A 44 -3.39 -4.44 11.07
N GLN A 45 -4.35 -3.53 11.15
CA GLN A 45 -5.70 -3.78 11.60
C GLN A 45 -6.67 -3.52 10.45
N ASN A 46 -7.68 -4.39 10.33
CA ASN A 46 -8.68 -4.35 9.27
C ASN A 46 -8.10 -4.48 7.85
N PHE A 47 -8.99 -4.59 6.86
CA PHE A 47 -8.60 -4.72 5.46
C PHE A 47 -7.74 -3.53 4.98
N VAL A 48 -8.10 -2.31 5.39
CA VAL A 48 -7.38 -1.08 5.03
C VAL A 48 -5.94 -1.08 5.56
N GLY A 49 -5.71 -1.50 6.81
CA GLY A 49 -4.36 -1.58 7.36
C GLY A 49 -3.47 -2.54 6.58
N TRP A 50 -4.00 -3.70 6.18
CA TRP A 50 -3.28 -4.64 5.33
C TRP A 50 -2.99 -4.09 3.93
N MET A 51 -3.93 -3.35 3.33
CA MET A 51 -3.71 -2.70 2.03
C MET A 51 -2.58 -1.68 2.08
N VAL A 52 -2.54 -0.85 3.13
CA VAL A 52 -1.45 0.14 3.32
C VAL A 52 -0.11 -0.57 3.52
N VAL A 53 -0.05 -1.60 4.35
CA VAL A 53 1.19 -2.37 4.58
C VAL A 53 1.69 -3.01 3.29
N LEU A 54 0.82 -3.64 2.50
CA LEU A 54 1.19 -4.21 1.21
C LEU A 54 1.68 -3.14 0.23
N ALA A 55 1.02 -1.98 0.19
CA ALA A 55 1.45 -0.86 -0.67
C ALA A 55 2.86 -0.39 -0.33
N VAL A 56 3.20 -0.31 0.97
CA VAL A 56 4.54 0.04 1.45
C VAL A 56 5.55 -1.05 1.07
N ILE A 57 5.24 -2.33 1.27
CA ILE A 57 6.12 -3.45 0.91
C ILE A 57 6.43 -3.43 -0.59
N PHE A 58 5.42 -3.32 -1.45
CA PHE A 58 5.62 -3.27 -2.91
C PHE A 58 6.45 -2.07 -3.33
N THR A 59 6.27 -0.93 -2.67
CA THR A 59 7.09 0.27 -2.91
C THR A 59 8.55 0.03 -2.51
N GLY A 60 8.80 -0.57 -1.34
CA GLY A 60 10.12 -0.94 -0.87
C GLY A 60 10.83 -1.93 -1.81
N VAL A 61 10.12 -2.99 -2.25
CA VAL A 61 10.63 -3.97 -3.22
C VAL A 61 11.00 -3.28 -4.54
N ARG A 62 10.16 -2.37 -5.04
CA ARG A 62 10.45 -1.62 -6.26
C ARG A 62 11.72 -0.77 -6.12
N ILE A 63 11.87 -0.06 -4.99
CA ILE A 63 13.05 0.78 -4.73
C ILE A 63 14.30 -0.09 -4.63
N PHE A 64 14.23 -1.19 -3.88
CA PHE A 64 15.32 -2.16 -3.76
C PHE A 64 15.74 -2.66 -5.14
N LEU A 65 14.82 -3.18 -5.95
CA LEU A 65 15.13 -3.64 -7.30
C LEU A 65 15.76 -2.56 -8.19
N ASN A 66 15.42 -1.28 -8.01
CA ASN A 66 16.03 -0.18 -8.75
C ASN A 66 17.47 0.08 -8.29
N LEU A 67 17.76 0.02 -6.98
CA LEU A 67 19.10 0.24 -6.43
C LEU A 67 20.09 -0.82 -6.91
N PHE A 68 19.69 -2.09 -7.00
CA PHE A 68 20.57 -3.16 -7.48
C PHE A 68 20.80 -3.13 -8.98
N LYS A 69 19.87 -2.56 -9.75
CA LYS A 69 20.00 -2.41 -11.20
C LYS A 69 20.92 -1.25 -11.61
N GLY A 70 21.15 -0.28 -10.73
CA GLY A 70 22.07 0.83 -10.97
C GLY A 70 23.55 0.52 -10.67
N LYS A 71 23.87 -0.72 -10.30
CA LYS A 71 25.23 -1.19 -9.98
C LYS A 71 25.86 -2.05 -11.09
N GLU A 72 25.15 -2.28 -12.20
CA GLU A 72 25.67 -2.87 -13.44
C GLU A 72 25.89 -1.77 -14.49
#